data_AF-A0A835YE01-F1
#
_entry.id   AF-A0A835YE01-F1
#
_cell.length_a   1.000
_cell.length_b   1.000
_cell.length_c   1.000
_cell.angle_alpha   90.00
_cell.angle_beta   90.00
_cell.angle_gamma   90.00
#
_symmetry.space_group_name_H-M   'P 1'
#
loop_
_entity.id
_entity.type
_entity.pdbx_description
1 polymer ?
#
loop_
_entity_poly.entity_id
_entity_poly.type
_entity_poly.pdbx_seq_one_letter_code
_entity_poly.pdbx_strand_id
1 'polypeptide(L)'
;MLTALGKPFEVVFVSSDQTQTEFDAYYGEMPWMAIPYAEQGHRHGLARRFSVMGIPTLVILSPEGHVLNTNARAALIRDPEASRFPWEGEEERPAFSLLPIFAMVVVAWLIANWLFGRK
;
A
#
# COMPACT_ATOMS: atom_id res chain seq x y z
N MET A 1 0.78 -11.63 15.90
CA MET A 1 0.28 -10.45 16.64
C MET A 1 -1.24 -10.38 16.61
N LEU A 2 -1.91 -10.19 15.46
CA LEU A 2 -3.39 -10.18 15.40
C LEU A 2 -4.05 -11.52 15.79
N THR A 3 -3.41 -12.66 15.49
CA THR A 3 -3.86 -14.00 15.91
C THR A 3 -3.71 -14.19 17.41
N ALA A 4 -2.62 -13.65 17.99
CA ALA A 4 -2.41 -13.62 19.43
C ALA A 4 -3.43 -12.71 20.15
N LEU A 5 -4.02 -11.74 19.43
CA LEU A 5 -5.13 -10.90 19.90
C LEU A 5 -6.52 -11.54 19.66
N GLY A 6 -6.58 -12.80 19.18
CA GLY A 6 -7.84 -13.53 18.96
C GLY A 6 -8.71 -12.98 17.84
N LYS A 7 -8.18 -12.11 16.96
CA LYS A 7 -8.94 -11.56 15.83
C LYS A 7 -8.95 -12.59 14.69
N PRO A 8 -10.11 -12.90 14.09
CA PRO A 8 -10.18 -13.76 12.91
C PRO A 8 -9.61 -12.98 11.71
N PHE A 9 -8.34 -13.23 11.41
CA PHE A 9 -7.65 -12.64 10.27
C PHE A 9 -6.70 -13.69 9.68
N GLU A 10 -6.41 -13.54 8.39
CA GLU A 10 -5.48 -14.39 7.68
C GLU A 10 -4.56 -13.51 6.83
N VAL A 11 -3.32 -13.96 6.63
CA VAL A 11 -2.37 -13.30 5.75
C VAL A 11 -2.05 -14.26 4.62
N VAL A 12 -2.15 -13.73 3.41
CA VAL A 12 -1.72 -14.43 2.20
C VAL A 12 -0.54 -13.66 1.63
N PHE A 13 0.64 -14.27 1.71
CA PHE A 13 1.86 -13.74 1.13
C PHE A 13 1.80 -13.82 -0.39
N VAL A 14 2.00 -12.67 -1.04
CA VAL A 14 2.10 -12.55 -2.49
C VAL A 14 3.52 -12.14 -2.83
N SER A 15 4.34 -13.13 -3.17
CA SER A 15 5.76 -12.92 -3.42
C SER A 15 6.04 -12.12 -4.70
N SER A 16 7.02 -11.23 -4.60
CA SER A 16 7.68 -10.54 -5.73
C SER A 16 9.10 -11.08 -6.01
N ASP A 17 9.48 -12.21 -5.41
CA ASP A 17 10.77 -12.86 -5.62
C ASP A 17 10.96 -13.28 -7.08
N GLN A 18 12.21 -13.37 -7.53
CA GLN A 18 12.55 -13.64 -8.92
C GLN A 18 12.74 -15.14 -9.20
N THR A 19 12.94 -15.94 -8.16
CA THR A 19 13.14 -17.39 -8.27
C THR A 19 12.35 -18.17 -7.22
N GLN A 20 12.07 -19.45 -7.53
CA GLN A 20 11.46 -20.38 -6.57
C GLN A 20 12.30 -20.53 -5.30
N THR A 21 13.64 -20.58 -5.44
CA THR A 21 14.55 -20.73 -4.31
C THR A 21 14.51 -19.53 -3.36
N GLU A 22 14.46 -18.30 -3.90
CA GLU A 22 14.29 -17.09 -3.10
C GLU A 22 12.94 -17.08 -2.37
N PHE A 23 11.86 -17.44 -3.09
CA PHE A 23 10.54 -17.59 -2.49
C PHE A 23 10.53 -18.59 -1.34
N ASP A 24 11.06 -19.80 -1.55
CA ASP A 24 11.05 -20.86 -0.54
C ASP A 24 11.85 -20.47 0.70
N ALA A 25 13.01 -19.81 0.51
CA ALA A 25 13.83 -19.32 1.61
C ALA A 25 13.11 -18.23 2.42
N TYR A 26 12.50 -17.26 1.75
CA TYR A 26 11.83 -16.14 2.40
C TYR A 26 10.49 -16.52 3.05
N TYR A 27 9.71 -17.38 2.38
CA TYR A 27 8.45 -17.92 2.89
C TYR A 27 8.66 -18.98 3.98
N GLY A 28 9.79 -19.69 4.00
CA GLY A 28 10.04 -20.73 5.01
C GLY A 28 10.04 -20.24 6.46
N GLU A 29 10.29 -18.95 6.67
CA GLU A 29 10.31 -18.31 8.00
C GLU A 29 8.95 -17.77 8.45
N MET A 30 7.92 -17.92 7.60
CA MET A 30 6.69 -17.17 7.67
C MET A 30 5.50 -18.07 8.07
N PRO A 31 4.71 -17.73 9.11
CA PRO A 31 3.66 -18.60 9.64
C PRO A 31 2.31 -18.50 8.91
N TRP A 32 2.27 -17.79 7.78
CA TRP A 32 1.06 -17.45 7.02
C TRP A 32 0.97 -18.23 5.71
N MET A 33 -0.16 -18.15 5.01
CA MET A 33 -0.32 -18.79 3.69
C MET A 33 0.42 -17.99 2.61
N ALA A 34 0.64 -18.60 1.44
CA ALA A 34 1.16 -17.91 0.26
C ALA A 34 0.45 -18.34 -1.01
N ILE A 35 0.41 -17.44 -1.99
CA ILE A 35 0.10 -17.83 -3.37
C ILE A 35 1.30 -18.61 -3.91
N PRO A 36 1.10 -19.83 -4.46
CA PRO A 36 2.19 -20.61 -4.99
C PRO A 36 3.02 -19.81 -5.99
N TYR A 37 4.35 -19.91 -5.90
CA TYR A 37 5.25 -19.16 -6.77
C TYR A 37 4.97 -19.40 -8.27
N ALA A 38 4.60 -20.63 -8.64
CA ALA A 38 4.21 -21.01 -9.99
C ALA A 38 3.00 -20.23 -10.54
N GLU A 39 2.13 -19.69 -9.69
CA GLU A 39 0.94 -18.92 -10.08
C GLU A 39 1.28 -17.45 -10.39
N GLN A 40 2.25 -17.24 -11.28
CA GLN A 40 2.75 -15.92 -11.68
C GLN A 40 1.62 -14.98 -12.13
N GLY A 41 0.60 -15.50 -12.82
CA GLY A 41 -0.55 -14.73 -13.29
C GLY A 41 -1.36 -14.12 -12.15
N HIS A 42 -1.64 -14.89 -11.10
CA HIS A 42 -2.37 -14.42 -9.92
C HIS A 42 -1.54 -13.42 -9.12
N ARG A 43 -0.26 -13.72 -8.88
CA ARG A 43 0.65 -12.82 -8.14
C ARG A 43 0.73 -11.43 -8.81
N HIS A 44 1.00 -11.38 -10.10
CA HIS A 44 1.04 -10.11 -10.84
C HIS A 44 -0.33 -9.46 -11.01
N GLY A 45 -1.40 -10.27 -11.14
CA GLY A 45 -2.77 -9.79 -11.20
C GLY A 45 -3.16 -9.01 -9.95
N LEU A 46 -2.82 -9.51 -8.77
CA LEU A 46 -3.08 -8.86 -7.49
C LEU A 46 -2.24 -7.59 -7.32
N ALA A 47 -0.95 -7.64 -7.66
CA ALA A 47 -0.09 -6.46 -7.63
C ALA A 47 -0.66 -5.31 -8.49
N ARG A 48 -1.15 -5.63 -9.69
CA ARG A 48 -1.84 -4.64 -10.56
C ARG A 48 -3.17 -4.19 -9.98
N ARG A 49 -4.01 -5.13 -9.51
CA ARG A 49 -5.36 -4.86 -8.98
C ARG A 49 -5.34 -3.90 -7.79
N PHE A 50 -4.28 -3.95 -6.99
CA PHE A 50 -4.09 -3.09 -5.83
C PHE A 50 -3.06 -1.98 -6.06
N SER A 51 -2.62 -1.78 -7.30
CA SER A 51 -1.68 -0.71 -7.68
C SER A 51 -0.43 -0.69 -6.80
N VAL A 52 0.15 -1.86 -6.55
CA VAL A 52 1.37 -2.01 -5.75
C VAL A 52 2.54 -1.37 -6.50
N MET A 53 3.04 -0.24 -5.99
CA MET A 53 4.15 0.52 -6.58
C MET A 53 5.51 0.19 -5.96
N GLY A 54 5.53 -0.46 -4.79
CA GLY A 54 6.75 -0.81 -4.07
C GLY A 54 6.49 -1.84 -2.98
N ILE A 55 7.55 -2.48 -2.51
CA ILE A 55 7.50 -3.47 -1.43
C ILE A 55 8.26 -2.95 -0.17
N PRO A 56 7.83 -3.35 1.04
CA PRO A 56 6.66 -4.18 1.33
C PRO A 56 5.34 -3.37 1.30
N THR A 57 4.28 -3.95 0.72
CA THR A 57 2.91 -3.42 0.73
C THR A 57 1.97 -4.40 1.42
N LEU A 58 1.04 -3.89 2.24
CA LEU A 58 0.01 -4.69 2.91
C LEU A 58 -1.37 -4.09 2.62
N VAL A 59 -2.24 -4.90 2.04
CA VAL A 59 -3.63 -4.56 1.72
C VAL A 59 -4.54 -5.38 2.62
N ILE A 60 -5.53 -4.73 3.23
CA ILE A 60 -6.55 -5.37 4.06
C ILE A 60 -7.83 -5.48 3.25
N LEU A 61 -8.38 -6.69 3.22
CA LEU A 61 -9.65 -7.01 2.58
C LEU A 61 -10.68 -7.41 3.64
N SER A 62 -11.96 -7.17 3.35
CA SER A 62 -13.06 -7.78 4.09
C SER A 62 -13.20 -9.27 3.72
N PRO A 63 -13.92 -10.08 4.50
CA PRO A 63 -14.22 -11.47 4.16
C PRO A 63 -14.88 -11.64 2.77
N GLU A 64 -15.61 -10.64 2.31
CA GLU A 64 -16.29 -10.58 1.00
C GLU A 64 -15.35 -10.12 -0.13
N GLY A 65 -14.10 -9.76 0.20
CA GLY A 65 -13.09 -9.32 -0.77
C GLY A 65 -13.10 -7.82 -1.07
N HIS A 66 -13.81 -7.00 -0.28
CA HIS A 66 -13.78 -5.55 -0.43
C HIS A 66 -12.48 -4.97 0.14
N VAL A 67 -11.93 -3.95 -0.51
CA VAL A 67 -10.71 -3.29 -0.03
C VAL A 67 -11.06 -2.37 1.15
N LEU A 68 -10.48 -2.66 2.33
CA LEU A 68 -10.65 -1.84 3.54
C LEU A 68 -9.50 -0.84 3.70
N ASN A 69 -8.27 -1.25 3.40
CA ASN A 69 -7.09 -0.39 3.47
C ASN A 69 -5.98 -0.88 2.52
N THR A 70 -5.46 -0.01 1.65
CA THR A 70 -4.36 -0.33 0.72
C THR A 70 -2.96 0.00 1.26
N ASN A 71 -2.87 0.69 2.39
CA ASN A 71 -1.63 1.15 3.03
C ASN A 71 -1.54 0.69 4.51
N ALA A 72 -2.00 -0.51 4.80
CA ALA A 72 -2.04 -1.03 6.17
C ALA A 72 -0.65 -1.26 6.76
N ARG A 73 0.39 -1.37 5.93
CA ARG A 73 1.79 -1.47 6.39
C ARG A 73 2.18 -0.25 7.22
N ALA A 74 1.82 0.96 6.77
CA ALA A 74 2.09 2.18 7.50
C ALA A 74 1.21 2.31 8.76
N ALA A 75 -0.07 1.91 8.65
CA ALA A 75 -0.99 1.91 9.79
C ALA A 75 -0.51 0.97 10.91
N LEU A 76 -0.04 -0.23 10.57
CA LEU A 76 0.54 -1.19 11.51
C LEU A 76 1.77 -0.64 12.24
N ILE A 77 2.65 0.09 11.54
CA ILE A 77 3.82 0.71 12.16
C ILE A 77 3.39 1.78 13.18
N ARG A 78 2.30 2.52 12.91
CA ARG A 78 1.77 3.55 13.82
C ARG A 78 0.97 2.98 14.99
N ASP A 79 0.32 1.84 14.80
CA ASP A 79 -0.56 1.17 15.76
C ASP A 79 -0.16 -0.31 15.88
N PRO A 80 0.99 -0.60 16.50
CA PRO A 80 1.50 -1.97 16.61
C PRO A 80 0.51 -2.87 17.33
N GLU A 81 -0.12 -2.38 18.40
CA GLU A 81 -1.13 -3.12 19.18
C GLU A 81 -2.45 -3.36 18.43
N ALA A 82 -2.57 -2.86 17.20
CA ALA A 82 -3.74 -3.04 16.35
C ALA A 82 -5.06 -2.61 17.01
N SER A 83 -5.00 -1.52 17.78
CA SER A 83 -6.15 -0.97 18.51
C SER A 83 -7.24 -0.47 17.55
N ARG A 84 -6.85 -0.04 16.35
CA ARG A 84 -7.72 0.54 15.32
C ARG A 84 -7.86 -0.34 14.08
N PHE A 85 -7.37 -1.58 14.14
CA PHE A 85 -7.56 -2.57 13.07
C PHE A 85 -9.06 -2.70 12.72
N PRO A 86 -9.46 -2.72 11.42
CA PRO A 86 -8.64 -2.90 10.21
C PRO A 86 -8.03 -1.63 9.59
N TRP A 87 -8.04 -0.50 10.31
CA TRP A 87 -7.56 0.81 9.84
C TRP A 87 -8.28 1.28 8.57
N GLU A 88 -9.58 1.00 8.46
CA GLU A 88 -10.38 1.38 7.29
C GLU A 88 -10.36 2.91 7.07
N GLY A 89 -10.16 3.32 5.82
CA GLY A 89 -10.14 4.74 5.44
C GLY A 89 -8.86 5.50 5.82
N GLU A 90 -7.83 4.84 6.38
CA GLU A 90 -6.50 5.46 6.54
C GLU A 90 -5.71 5.47 5.23
N GLU A 91 -6.09 6.35 4.30
CA GLU A 91 -5.20 6.73 3.20
C GLU A 91 -4.06 7.59 3.75
N GLU A 92 -2.83 7.30 3.32
CA GLU A 92 -1.73 8.23 3.56
C GLU A 92 -2.06 9.54 2.83
N ARG A 93 -2.36 10.59 3.59
CA ARG A 93 -2.32 11.94 3.04
C ARG A 93 -0.89 12.14 2.54
N PRO A 94 -0.67 12.43 1.24
CA PRO A 94 0.68 12.66 0.76
C PRO A 94 1.31 13.74 1.64
N ALA A 95 2.53 13.48 2.12
CA ALA A 95 3.26 14.40 3.00
C ALA A 95 3.37 15.83 2.43
N PHE A 96 3.21 15.96 1.11
CA PHE A 96 3.02 17.22 0.41
C PHE A 96 1.74 17.17 -0.42
N SER A 97 0.73 17.96 -0.04
CA SER A 97 -0.37 18.27 -0.94
C SER A 97 0.19 19.03 -2.15
N LEU A 98 -0.09 18.57 -3.37
CA LEU A 98 0.32 19.27 -4.59
C LEU A 98 -0.48 20.57 -4.80
N LEU A 99 -1.63 20.73 -4.14
CA LEU A 99 -2.48 21.92 -4.19
C LEU A 99 -1.74 23.24 -3.87
N PRO A 100 -1.02 23.38 -2.75
CA PRO A 100 -0.25 24.59 -2.46
C PRO A 100 0.91 24.83 -3.45
N ILE A 101 1.59 23.78 -3.93
CA ILE A 101 2.66 23.94 -4.94
C ILE A 101 2.04 24.40 -6.26
N PHE A 102 0.96 23.76 -6.70
CA PHE A 102 0.23 24.12 -7.91
C PHE A 102 -0.34 25.54 -7.82
N ALA A 103 -0.95 25.90 -6.70
CA ALA A 103 -1.43 27.27 -6.44
C ALA A 103 -0.29 28.28 -6.48
N MET A 104 0.88 27.95 -5.90
CA MET A 104 2.06 28.81 -5.93
C MET A 104 2.60 29.00 -7.35
N VAL A 105 2.63 27.93 -8.17
CA VAL A 105 3.03 28.01 -9.59
C VAL A 105 2.04 28.84 -10.41
N VAL A 106 0.73 28.68 -10.19
CA VAL A 106 -0.31 29.46 -10.86
C VAL A 106 -0.25 30.94 -10.44
N VAL A 107 -0.07 31.22 -9.15
CA VAL A 107 0.09 32.59 -8.64
C VAL A 107 1.36 33.23 -9.18
N ALA A 108 2.49 32.52 -9.18
CA ALA A 108 3.73 33.01 -9.77
C ALA A 108 3.60 33.26 -11.27
N TRP A 109 2.88 32.39 -12.00
CA TRP A 109 2.58 32.57 -13.43
C TRP A 109 1.66 33.78 -13.68
N LEU A 110 0.62 33.98 -12.88
CA LEU A 110 -0.26 35.15 -12.95
C LEU A 110 0.48 36.45 -12.64
N ILE A 111 1.33 36.45 -11.61
CA ILE A 111 2.18 37.59 -11.25
C ILE A 111 3.17 37.88 -12.37
N ALA A 112 3.84 36.86 -12.92
CA ALA A 112 4.77 37.03 -14.03
C ALA A 112 4.06 37.57 -15.28
N ASN A 113 2.86 37.08 -15.59
CA ASN A 113 2.06 37.55 -16.72
C ASN A 113 1.49 38.96 -16.49
N TRP A 114 1.26 39.36 -15.24
CA TRP A 114 0.81 40.72 -14.89
C TRP A 114 1.96 41.74 -14.87
N LEU A 115 3.12 41.36 -14.31
CA LEU A 115 4.32 42.22 -14.21
C LEU A 115 5.09 42.35 -15.53
N PHE A 116 5.18 41.25 -16.29
CA PHE A 116 6.01 41.17 -17.50
C PHE A 116 5.14 40.94 -18.73
N GLY A 117 3.91 41.48 -18.73
CA GLY A 117 2.89 41.30 -19.76
C GLY A 117 3.46 41.07 -21.16
N ARG A 118 3.01 39.97 -21.79
CA ARG A 118 3.36 39.63 -23.17
C ARG A 118 3.18 40.86 -24.05
N LYS A 119 4.28 41.39 -24.59
CA LYS A 119 4.23 42.17 -25.84
C LYS A 119 3.84 41.25 -26.98
#